data_AF-A0A8D8X4D5-F1
#
_entry.id   AF-A0A8D8X4D5-F1
#
_cell.length_a   1.000
_cell.length_b   1.000
_cell.length_c   1.000
_cell.angle_alpha   90.00
_cell.angle_beta   90.00
_cell.angle_gamma   90.00
#
_symmetry.space_group_name_H-M   'P 1'
#
loop_
_entity.id
_entity.type
_entity.pdbx_description
1 polymer ?
#
loop_
_entity_poly.entity_id
_entity_poly.type
_entity_poly.pdbx_seq_one_letter_code
_entity_poly.pdbx_strand_id
1 'polypeptide(L)'
;MASSLSCVGVLWAFLSLTAAILCCTGFYVPFWIQGRLMDKVDAYFGSFRRCNYPRVTSGGVVEIVQECGRYSNFKDIPSVWWQVTTILAGAGSAITLIVAVTAISACCVSYVIHPATAKLAGAMQFIAAALVLVGVAIYPMGWDNREVRESCGNLSNVYKLGTCQLSWSLYLLSAAVIILLLCFSLSFCAARVVPPEGSFRI
;
A
#
# COMPACT_ATOMS: atom_id res chain seq x y z
N MET A 1 5.35 25.37 22.82
CA MET A 1 5.55 23.92 22.62
C MET A 1 6.80 23.74 21.76
N ALA A 2 7.92 23.35 22.36
CA ALA A 2 9.15 23.11 21.61
C ALA A 2 9.16 21.65 21.11
N SER A 3 8.89 21.42 19.82
CA SER A 3 8.99 20.07 19.24
C SER A 3 10.45 19.60 19.22
N SER A 4 10.71 18.31 19.50
CA SER A 4 12.06 17.73 19.38
C SER A 4 12.53 17.54 17.93
N LEU A 5 11.65 17.78 16.96
CA LEU A 5 11.93 17.66 15.53
C LEU A 5 12.74 18.84 14.97
N SER A 6 13.64 18.54 14.04
CA SER A 6 14.23 19.54 13.15
C SER A 6 13.20 19.96 12.07
N CYS A 7 13.48 20.99 11.27
CA CYS A 7 12.65 21.31 10.11
C CYS A 7 12.52 20.11 9.16
N VAL A 8 13.62 19.36 8.99
CA VAL A 8 13.65 18.10 8.24
C VAL A 8 12.75 17.03 8.89
N GLY A 9 12.73 16.96 10.22
CA GLY A 9 11.83 16.06 10.96
C GLY A 9 10.36 16.37 10.74
N VAL A 10 9.98 17.66 10.69
CA VAL A 10 8.59 18.07 10.41
C VAL A 10 8.20 17.67 8.99
N LEU A 11 9.06 17.95 8.00
CA LEU A 11 8.84 17.50 6.62
C LEU A 11 8.72 15.97 6.53
N TRP A 12 9.60 15.24 7.21
CA TRP A 12 9.58 13.79 7.29
C TRP A 12 8.25 13.26 7.85
N ALA A 13 7.70 13.90 8.89
CA ALA A 13 6.43 13.49 9.48
C ALA A 13 5.24 13.66 8.50
N PHE A 14 5.16 14.80 7.81
CA PHE A 14 4.13 15.02 6.79
C PHE A 14 4.26 14.08 5.60
N LEU A 15 5.48 13.87 5.10
CA LEU A 15 5.73 12.90 4.01
C LEU A 15 5.36 11.48 4.45
N SER A 16 5.64 11.10 5.70
CA SER A 16 5.25 9.80 6.27
C SER A 16 3.73 9.63 6.29
N LEU A 17 2.98 10.68 6.66
CA LEU A 17 1.52 10.69 6.61
C LEU A 17 0.98 10.56 5.18
N THR A 18 1.53 11.33 4.23
CA THR A 18 1.17 11.22 2.81
C THR A 18 1.43 9.82 2.27
N ALA A 19 2.58 9.23 2.57
CA ALA A 19 2.91 7.87 2.18
C ALA A 19 1.92 6.85 2.74
N ALA A 20 1.55 6.97 4.03
CA ALA A 20 0.57 6.07 4.65
C ALA A 20 -0.81 6.18 4.00
N ILE A 21 -1.30 7.39 3.71
CA ILE A 21 -2.58 7.59 3.01
C ILE A 21 -2.54 6.93 1.63
N LEU A 22 -1.52 7.24 0.82
CA LEU A 22 -1.38 6.68 -0.52
C LEU A 22 -1.25 5.15 -0.49
N CYS A 23 -0.48 4.60 0.45
CA CYS A 23 -0.27 3.16 0.59
C CYS A 23 -1.57 2.45 1.01
N CYS A 24 -2.23 2.94 2.06
CA CYS A 24 -3.49 2.37 2.55
C CYS A 24 -4.61 2.48 1.51
N THR A 25 -4.76 3.63 0.85
CA THR A 25 -5.76 3.81 -0.20
C THR A 25 -5.47 2.92 -1.39
N GLY A 26 -4.24 2.96 -1.94
CA GLY A 26 -3.85 2.14 -3.08
C GLY A 26 -3.99 0.63 -2.81
N PHE A 27 -3.69 0.19 -1.58
CA PHE A 27 -3.90 -1.20 -1.18
C PHE A 27 -5.39 -1.55 -1.07
N TYR A 28 -6.19 -0.72 -0.39
CA TYR A 28 -7.56 -1.06 -0.02
C TYR A 28 -8.56 -0.98 -1.18
N VAL A 29 -8.33 -0.07 -2.14
CA VAL A 29 -9.24 0.12 -3.27
C VAL A 29 -8.88 -0.80 -4.45
N PRO A 30 -9.85 -1.47 -5.08
CA PRO A 30 -9.60 -2.52 -6.08
C PRO A 30 -9.28 -1.99 -7.48
N PHE A 31 -8.89 -0.72 -7.63
CA PHE A 31 -8.59 -0.10 -8.92
C PHE A 31 -7.13 -0.35 -9.34
N TRP A 32 -6.67 -1.61 -9.30
CA TRP A 32 -5.32 -1.97 -9.74
C TRP A 32 -5.30 -2.28 -11.24
N ILE A 33 -6.26 -3.09 -11.69
CA ILE A 33 -6.51 -3.35 -13.11
C ILE A 33 -7.98 -3.09 -13.44
N GLN A 34 -8.23 -2.68 -14.67
CA GLN A 34 -9.55 -2.46 -15.23
C GLN A 34 -9.75 -3.35 -16.46
N GLY A 35 -10.84 -4.11 -16.45
CA GLY A 35 -11.32 -4.91 -17.57
C GLY A 35 -12.78 -4.65 -17.88
N ARG A 36 -13.38 -5.50 -18.71
CA ARG A 36 -14.81 -5.45 -19.01
C ARG A 36 -15.44 -6.83 -18.98
N LEU A 37 -16.52 -6.98 -18.21
CA LEU A 37 -17.39 -8.14 -18.27
C LEU A 37 -18.36 -8.02 -19.44
N MET A 38 -18.42 -9.07 -20.26
CA MET A 38 -19.35 -9.19 -21.40
C MET A 38 -19.31 -7.99 -22.34
N ASP A 39 -18.15 -7.32 -22.44
CA ASP A 39 -17.91 -6.06 -23.18
C ASP A 39 -18.83 -4.88 -22.83
N LYS A 40 -19.57 -4.97 -21.70
CA LYS A 40 -20.62 -4.01 -21.34
C LYS A 40 -20.39 -3.30 -20.02
N VAL A 41 -19.79 -3.98 -19.04
CA VAL A 41 -19.63 -3.46 -17.68
C VAL A 41 -18.16 -3.45 -17.30
N ASP A 42 -17.63 -2.32 -16.87
CA ASP A 42 -16.26 -2.24 -16.38
C ASP A 42 -16.10 -3.10 -15.12
N ALA A 43 -14.98 -3.80 -15.00
CA ALA A 43 -14.66 -4.61 -13.83
C ALA A 43 -13.28 -4.25 -13.30
N TYR A 44 -13.16 -4.20 -11.98
CA TYR A 44 -11.94 -3.77 -11.31
C TYR A 44 -11.47 -4.85 -10.35
N PHE A 45 -10.19 -5.14 -10.38
CA PHE A 45 -9.58 -6.15 -9.54
C PHE A 45 -8.43 -5.55 -8.74
N GLY A 46 -8.47 -5.74 -7.42
CA GLY A 46 -7.32 -5.61 -6.53
C GLY A 46 -6.83 -6.99 -6.11
N SER A 47 -6.00 -7.06 -5.07
CA SER A 47 -5.48 -8.36 -4.60
C SER A 47 -6.48 -9.16 -3.74
N PHE A 48 -7.40 -8.48 -3.04
CA PHE A 48 -8.40 -9.10 -2.15
C PHE A 48 -9.81 -8.53 -2.28
N ARG A 49 -9.99 -7.52 -3.15
CA ARG A 49 -11.28 -6.89 -3.45
C ARG A 49 -11.46 -6.78 -4.95
N ARG A 50 -12.71 -6.68 -5.35
CA ARG A 50 -13.11 -6.45 -6.74
C ARG A 50 -14.36 -5.59 -6.79
N CYS A 51 -14.56 -4.86 -7.88
CA CYS A 51 -15.83 -4.20 -8.18
C CYS A 51 -16.40 -4.78 -9.45
N ASN A 52 -17.74 -4.89 -9.48
CA ASN A 52 -18.52 -5.39 -10.60
C ASN A 52 -18.19 -6.85 -10.93
N TYR A 53 -18.96 -7.78 -10.37
CA TYR A 53 -18.69 -9.22 -10.50
C TYR A 53 -19.95 -10.04 -10.77
N PRO A 54 -19.83 -11.19 -11.45
CA PRO A 54 -20.96 -12.05 -11.73
C PRO A 54 -21.32 -12.85 -10.47
N ARG A 55 -22.62 -12.97 -10.21
CA ARG A 55 -23.17 -13.80 -9.14
C ARG A 55 -24.29 -14.65 -9.72
N VAL A 56 -24.36 -15.91 -9.27
CA VAL A 56 -25.47 -16.80 -9.61
C VAL A 56 -26.53 -16.67 -8.52
N THR A 57 -27.73 -16.24 -8.89
CA THR A 57 -28.89 -16.15 -7.99
C THR A 57 -29.45 -17.54 -7.69
N SER A 58 -30.24 -17.70 -6.62
CA SER A 58 -30.86 -19.00 -6.26
C SER A 58 -31.68 -19.65 -7.37
N GLY A 59 -32.15 -18.86 -8.35
CA GLY A 59 -32.85 -19.33 -9.55
C GLY A 59 -31.94 -19.71 -10.73
N GLY A 60 -30.61 -19.75 -10.55
CA GLY A 60 -29.65 -20.13 -11.59
C GLY A 60 -29.32 -19.04 -12.62
N VAL A 61 -29.88 -17.83 -12.46
CA VAL A 61 -29.62 -16.69 -13.35
C VAL A 61 -28.32 -15.99 -12.95
N VAL A 62 -27.48 -15.64 -13.93
CA VAL A 62 -26.26 -14.85 -13.71
C VAL A 62 -26.62 -13.37 -13.72
N GLU A 63 -26.47 -12.71 -12.56
CA GLU A 63 -26.61 -11.27 -12.41
C GLU A 63 -25.23 -10.62 -12.25
N ILE A 64 -25.05 -9.42 -12.79
CA ILE A 64 -23.83 -8.62 -12.56
C ILE A 64 -24.11 -7.68 -11.40
N VAL A 65 -23.42 -7.90 -10.29
CA VAL A 65 -23.52 -7.05 -9.09
C VAL A 65 -22.63 -5.84 -9.29
N GLN A 66 -23.20 -4.64 -9.40
CA GLN A 66 -22.47 -3.38 -9.62
C GLN A 66 -21.96 -2.74 -8.32
N GLU A 67 -21.25 -3.53 -7.51
CA GLU A 67 -20.75 -3.11 -6.21
C GLU A 67 -19.30 -3.57 -5.99
N CYS A 68 -18.64 -2.97 -4.99
CA CYS A 68 -17.27 -3.33 -4.60
C CYS A 68 -17.26 -4.25 -3.37
N GLY A 69 -16.92 -5.51 -3.61
CA GLY A 69 -16.89 -6.57 -2.59
C GLY A 69 -15.48 -6.97 -2.15
N ARG A 70 -15.43 -7.72 -1.05
CA ARG A 70 -14.26 -8.50 -0.61
C ARG A 70 -14.60 -9.99 -0.76
N TYR A 71 -13.61 -10.81 -1.09
CA TYR A 71 -13.77 -12.27 -0.97
C TYR A 71 -14.10 -12.66 0.47
N SER A 72 -15.05 -13.58 0.68
CA SER A 72 -15.55 -13.93 2.02
C SER A 72 -14.42 -14.40 2.94
N ASN A 73 -13.65 -15.37 2.47
CA ASN A 73 -12.47 -15.91 3.15
C ASN A 73 -11.19 -15.60 2.37
N PHE A 74 -10.05 -15.66 3.06
CA PHE A 74 -8.74 -15.46 2.43
C PHE A 74 -8.44 -16.51 1.34
N LYS A 75 -8.93 -17.74 1.51
CA LYS A 75 -8.78 -18.83 0.54
C LYS A 75 -9.61 -18.64 -0.73
N ASP A 76 -10.63 -17.77 -0.68
CA ASP A 76 -11.50 -17.48 -1.82
C ASP A 76 -10.86 -16.48 -2.80
N ILE A 77 -9.71 -15.89 -2.44
CA ILE A 77 -8.90 -15.08 -3.36
C ILE A 77 -8.41 -15.99 -4.51
N PRO A 78 -8.67 -15.65 -5.78
CA PRO A 78 -8.59 -16.57 -6.93
C PRO A 78 -7.18 -17.03 -7.32
N SER A 79 -6.13 -16.47 -6.70
CA SER A 79 -4.74 -16.84 -6.95
C SER A 79 -3.93 -16.81 -5.65
N VAL A 80 -3.05 -17.78 -5.46
CA VAL A 80 -2.07 -17.80 -4.37
C VAL A 80 -1.15 -16.57 -4.45
N TRP A 81 -0.83 -16.10 -5.66
CA TRP A 81 -0.02 -14.89 -5.84
C TRP A 81 -0.73 -13.63 -5.32
N TRP A 82 -2.05 -13.55 -5.47
CA TRP A 82 -2.85 -12.46 -4.93
C TRP A 82 -3.03 -12.56 -3.41
N GLN A 83 -3.07 -13.76 -2.86
CA GLN A 83 -3.00 -13.99 -1.42
C GLN A 83 -1.68 -13.47 -0.84
N VAL A 84 -0.54 -13.84 -1.45
CA VAL A 84 0.78 -13.33 -1.04
C VAL A 84 0.88 -11.82 -1.20
N THR A 85 0.42 -11.27 -2.33
CA THR A 85 0.33 -9.81 -2.56
C THR A 85 -0.43 -9.12 -1.45
N THR A 86 -1.57 -9.68 -1.03
CA THR A 86 -2.42 -9.12 0.03
C THR A 86 -1.70 -9.08 1.36
N ILE A 87 -0.98 -10.14 1.73
CA ILE A 87 -0.21 -10.20 2.96
C ILE A 87 0.93 -9.16 2.92
N LEU A 88 1.70 -9.12 1.84
CA LEU A 88 2.86 -8.23 1.72
C LEU A 88 2.46 -6.76 1.68
N ALA A 89 1.57 -6.37 0.76
CA ALA A 89 1.12 -4.99 0.64
C ALA A 89 0.29 -4.54 1.86
N GLY A 90 -0.48 -5.45 2.46
CA GLY A 90 -1.21 -5.19 3.71
C GLY A 90 -0.28 -4.96 4.90
N ALA A 91 0.72 -5.81 5.09
CA ALA A 91 1.73 -5.64 6.14
C ALA A 91 2.54 -4.36 5.96
N GLY A 92 2.98 -4.08 4.74
CA GLY A 92 3.64 -2.82 4.40
C GLY A 92 2.77 -1.61 4.74
N SER A 93 1.51 -1.62 4.31
CA SER A 93 0.54 -0.55 4.62
C SER A 93 0.36 -0.36 6.14
N ALA A 94 0.21 -1.44 6.90
CA ALA A 94 0.07 -1.38 8.36
C ALA A 94 1.31 -0.76 9.03
N ILE A 95 2.52 -1.16 8.62
CA ILE A 95 3.77 -0.58 9.11
C ILE A 95 3.82 0.92 8.80
N THR A 96 3.52 1.33 7.57
CA THR A 96 3.53 2.76 7.20
C THR A 96 2.54 3.58 8.03
N LEU A 97 1.35 3.04 8.32
CA LEU A 97 0.35 3.71 9.13
C LEU A 97 0.82 3.89 10.57
N ILE A 98 1.41 2.85 11.17
CA ILE A 98 1.98 2.93 12.52
C ILE A 98 3.07 4.01 12.57
N VAL A 99 4.00 4.00 11.62
CA VAL A 99 5.08 5.01 11.56
C VAL A 99 4.51 6.41 11.38
N ALA A 100 3.53 6.60 10.50
CA ALA A 100 2.90 7.91 10.28
C ALA A 100 2.23 8.45 11.54
N VAL A 101 1.48 7.61 12.27
CA VAL A 101 0.85 8.02 13.54
C VAL A 101 1.90 8.42 14.57
N THR A 102 2.99 7.65 14.70
CA THR A 102 4.12 7.99 15.58
C THR A 102 4.84 9.28 15.14
N ALA A 103 5.00 9.49 13.84
CA ALA A 103 5.66 10.68 13.30
C ALA A 103 4.84 11.95 13.55
N ILE A 104 3.53 11.89 13.33
CA ILE A 104 2.63 13.02 13.56
C ILE A 104 2.46 13.30 15.06
N SER A 105 2.39 12.27 15.91
CA SER A 105 2.32 12.50 17.36
C SER A 105 3.55 13.23 17.90
N ALA A 106 4.72 13.02 17.31
CA ALA A 106 5.96 13.73 17.63
C ALA A 106 5.95 15.23 17.27
N CYS A 107 5.02 15.68 16.41
CA CYS A 107 4.81 17.11 16.15
C CYS A 107 4.14 17.82 17.34
N CYS A 108 3.31 17.10 18.11
CA CYS A 108 2.53 17.65 19.23
C CYS A 108 3.12 17.29 20.60
N VAL A 109 3.81 16.15 20.69
CA VAL A 109 4.38 15.60 21.93
C VAL A 109 5.90 15.58 21.83
N SER A 110 6.54 16.50 22.52
CA SER A 110 7.99 16.50 22.74
C SER A 110 8.36 15.23 23.55
N TYR A 111 9.47 14.56 23.19
CA TYR A 111 9.99 13.26 23.73
C TYR A 111 9.65 11.97 22.96
N VAL A 112 8.80 12.00 21.92
CA VAL A 112 8.49 10.77 21.17
C VAL A 112 9.63 10.36 20.22
N ILE A 113 10.31 11.35 19.60
CA ILE A 113 11.36 11.10 18.62
C ILE A 113 12.72 11.60 19.11
N HIS A 114 13.64 10.63 19.22
CA HIS A 114 15.08 10.77 19.43
C HIS A 114 15.83 10.24 18.20
N PRO A 115 17.14 10.52 18.03
CA PRO A 115 17.90 10.05 16.87
C PRO A 115 17.84 8.54 16.63
N ALA A 116 17.81 7.72 17.69
CA ALA A 116 17.69 6.27 17.56
C ALA A 116 16.29 5.84 17.07
N THR A 117 15.22 6.43 17.63
CA THR A 117 13.85 6.09 17.23
C THR A 117 13.51 6.61 15.82
N ALA A 118 14.07 7.75 15.41
CA ALA A 118 13.98 8.25 14.05
C ALA A 118 14.60 7.27 13.05
N LYS A 119 15.81 6.76 13.32
CA LYS A 119 16.48 5.76 12.46
C LYS A 119 15.71 4.45 12.40
N LEU A 120 15.17 3.98 13.53
CA LEU A 120 14.32 2.79 13.57
C LEU A 120 13.04 2.98 12.74
N ALA A 121 12.38 4.14 12.86
CA ALA A 121 11.21 4.49 12.05
C ALA A 121 11.55 4.52 10.56
N GLY A 122 12.70 5.10 10.19
CA GLY A 122 13.22 5.03 8.83
C GLY A 122 13.43 3.61 8.34
N ALA A 123 14.06 2.75 9.14
CA ALA A 123 14.27 1.34 8.78
C ALA A 123 12.92 0.60 8.57
N MET A 124 11.93 0.88 9.41
CA MET A 124 10.57 0.36 9.22
C MET A 124 9.92 0.86 7.92
N GLN A 125 10.12 2.13 7.55
CA GLN A 125 9.65 2.68 6.27
C GLN A 125 10.31 1.99 5.08
N PHE A 126 11.61 1.70 5.15
CA PHE A 126 12.34 0.95 4.13
C PHE A 126 11.80 -0.48 4.00
N ILE A 127 11.59 -1.19 5.12
CA ILE A 127 10.98 -2.53 5.13
C ILE A 127 9.58 -2.49 4.52
N ALA A 128 8.76 -1.50 4.90
CA ALA A 128 7.42 -1.33 4.33
C ALA A 128 7.45 -1.09 2.81
N ALA A 129 8.36 -0.25 2.33
CA ALA A 129 8.56 0.00 0.91
C ALA A 129 8.93 -1.28 0.16
N ALA A 130 9.84 -2.09 0.71
CA ALA A 130 10.22 -3.38 0.13
C ALA A 130 9.05 -4.37 0.08
N LEU A 131 8.27 -4.48 1.16
CA LEU A 131 7.09 -5.35 1.21
C LEU A 131 6.04 -4.96 0.16
N VAL A 132 5.72 -3.67 0.05
CA VAL A 132 4.76 -3.17 -0.95
C VAL A 132 5.28 -3.40 -2.36
N LEU A 133 6.56 -3.08 -2.63
CA LEU A 133 7.18 -3.26 -3.93
C LEU A 133 7.15 -4.74 -4.38
N VAL A 134 7.54 -5.66 -3.49
CA VAL A 134 7.51 -7.10 -3.77
C VAL A 134 6.07 -7.58 -3.96
N GLY A 135 5.12 -7.13 -3.14
CA GLY A 135 3.71 -7.46 -3.32
C GLY A 135 3.17 -7.03 -4.68
N VAL A 136 3.43 -5.79 -5.09
CA VAL A 136 3.02 -5.26 -6.40
C VAL A 136 3.71 -6.02 -7.55
N ALA A 137 4.99 -6.40 -7.40
CA ALA A 137 5.67 -7.21 -8.40
C ALA A 137 5.11 -8.64 -8.49
N ILE A 138 4.62 -9.22 -7.40
CA ILE A 138 3.99 -10.55 -7.39
C ILE A 138 2.59 -10.53 -8.02
N TYR A 139 1.86 -9.42 -7.91
CA TYR A 139 0.47 -9.30 -8.36
C TYR A 139 0.22 -9.75 -9.82
N PRO A 140 1.04 -9.35 -10.82
CA PRO A 140 0.91 -9.81 -12.20
C PRO A 140 1.03 -11.32 -12.42
N MET A 141 1.60 -12.08 -11.47
CA MET A 141 1.64 -13.53 -11.57
C MET A 141 0.27 -14.18 -11.41
N GLY A 142 -0.72 -13.47 -10.86
CA GLY A 142 -2.09 -13.97 -10.72
C GLY A 142 -3.02 -13.65 -11.89
N TRP A 143 -2.56 -12.99 -12.97
CA TRP A 143 -3.42 -12.55 -14.07
C TRP A 143 -3.92 -13.67 -14.99
N ASP A 144 -3.42 -14.89 -14.83
CA ASP A 144 -3.86 -16.08 -15.56
C ASP A 144 -5.12 -16.74 -14.95
N ASN A 145 -5.63 -16.21 -13.84
CA ASN A 145 -6.84 -16.71 -13.19
C ASN A 145 -8.11 -16.49 -14.03
N ARG A 146 -9.16 -17.24 -13.72
CA ARG A 146 -10.42 -17.24 -14.48
C ARG A 146 -11.11 -15.88 -14.48
N GLU A 147 -11.17 -15.20 -13.33
CA GLU A 147 -11.85 -13.89 -13.21
C GLU A 147 -11.21 -12.83 -14.10
N VAL A 148 -9.87 -12.83 -14.17
CA VAL A 148 -9.11 -11.93 -15.04
C VAL A 148 -9.30 -12.31 -16.50
N ARG A 149 -9.20 -13.60 -16.87
CA ARG A 149 -9.42 -14.03 -18.27
C ARG A 149 -10.83 -13.74 -18.79
N GLU A 150 -11.84 -13.83 -17.92
CA GLU A 150 -13.22 -13.47 -18.25
C GLU A 150 -13.38 -11.98 -18.56
N SER A 151 -12.58 -11.12 -17.92
CA SER A 151 -12.68 -9.65 -18.05
C SER A 151 -11.66 -9.04 -19.00
N CYS A 152 -10.54 -9.73 -19.22
CA CYS A 152 -9.36 -9.28 -19.96
C CYS A 152 -9.09 -10.12 -21.22
N GLY A 153 -9.97 -11.08 -21.51
CA GLY A 153 -9.86 -12.01 -22.61
C GLY A 153 -8.91 -13.19 -22.34
N ASN A 154 -9.04 -14.22 -23.17
CA ASN A 154 -8.27 -15.47 -23.07
C ASN A 154 -6.76 -15.30 -23.33
N LEU A 155 -6.34 -14.14 -23.84
CA LEU A 155 -4.93 -13.79 -24.00
C LEU A 155 -4.26 -13.40 -22.68
N SER A 156 -5.04 -13.17 -21.60
CA SER A 156 -4.50 -12.86 -20.29
C SER A 156 -3.72 -14.04 -19.69
N ASN A 157 -2.50 -13.75 -19.25
CA ASN A 157 -1.55 -14.70 -18.69
C ASN A 157 -0.65 -14.00 -17.67
N VAL A 158 0.25 -14.74 -17.03
CA VAL A 158 1.27 -14.22 -16.11
C VAL A 158 2.04 -13.06 -16.78
N TYR A 159 2.00 -11.88 -16.16
CA TYR A 159 2.56 -10.62 -16.70
C TYR A 159 2.02 -10.17 -18.07
N LYS A 160 0.90 -10.72 -18.54
CA LYS A 160 0.22 -10.33 -19.77
C LYS A 160 -1.24 -10.00 -19.48
N LEU A 161 -1.59 -8.71 -19.50
CA LEU A 161 -2.93 -8.22 -19.16
C LEU A 161 -4.02 -8.53 -20.19
N GLY A 162 -3.69 -8.98 -21.40
CA GLY A 162 -4.69 -9.13 -22.47
C GLY A 162 -5.28 -7.78 -22.90
N THR A 163 -6.61 -7.65 -22.87
CA THR A 163 -7.34 -6.43 -23.24
C THR A 163 -7.54 -5.43 -22.09
N CYS A 164 -7.14 -5.81 -20.87
CA CYS A 164 -7.25 -4.96 -19.69
C CYS A 164 -6.17 -3.88 -19.63
N GLN A 165 -6.40 -2.90 -18.76
CA GLN A 165 -5.48 -1.79 -18.51
C GLN A 165 -5.13 -1.67 -17.03
N LEU A 166 -3.97 -1.08 -16.73
CA LEU A 166 -3.61 -0.71 -15.36
C LEU A 166 -4.48 0.48 -14.91
N SER A 167 -4.89 0.46 -13.66
CA SER A 167 -5.70 1.51 -13.04
C SER A 167 -4.94 2.18 -11.88
N TRP A 168 -5.55 3.18 -11.25
CA TRP A 168 -4.83 4.20 -10.50
C TRP A 168 -4.25 3.76 -9.16
N SER A 169 -4.74 2.67 -8.55
CA SER A 169 -4.22 2.17 -7.28
C SER A 169 -2.72 1.85 -7.36
N LEU A 170 -2.27 1.31 -8.49
CA LEU A 170 -0.86 0.98 -8.70
C LEU A 170 0.04 2.21 -8.76
N TYR A 171 -0.45 3.32 -9.32
CA TYR A 171 0.28 4.59 -9.31
C TYR A 171 0.38 5.17 -7.91
N LEU A 172 -0.67 5.05 -7.08
CA LEU A 172 -0.61 5.48 -5.67
C LEU A 172 0.40 4.65 -4.87
N LEU A 173 0.41 3.33 -5.04
CA LEU A 173 1.38 2.45 -4.38
C LEU A 173 2.81 2.75 -4.81
N SER A 174 3.02 3.00 -6.11
CA SER A 174 4.33 3.39 -6.64
C SER A 174 4.82 4.72 -6.05
N ALA A 175 3.93 5.72 -5.99
CA ALA A 175 4.22 7.01 -5.36
C ALA A 175 4.51 6.85 -3.86
N ALA A 176 3.74 6.02 -3.15
CA ALA A 176 3.98 5.73 -1.73
C ALA A 176 5.37 5.12 -1.51
N VAL A 177 5.78 4.14 -2.33
CA VAL A 177 7.13 3.54 -2.25
C VAL A 177 8.23 4.59 -2.41
N ILE A 178 8.11 5.48 -3.39
CA ILE A 178 9.10 6.56 -3.61
C ILE A 178 9.18 7.48 -2.38
N ILE A 179 8.04 7.89 -1.84
CA ILE A 179 7.99 8.76 -0.65
C ILE A 179 8.57 8.03 0.57
N LEU A 180 8.31 6.73 0.74
CA LEU A 180 8.89 5.95 1.85
C LEU A 180 10.42 5.87 1.77
N LEU A 181 10.98 5.69 0.58
CA LEU A 181 12.44 5.68 0.38
C LEU A 181 13.06 7.06 0.66
N LEU A 182 12.36 8.13 0.28
CA LEU A 182 12.74 9.50 0.65
C LEU A 182 12.68 9.68 2.17
N CYS A 183 11.60 9.25 2.82
CA CYS A 183 11.45 9.32 4.26
C CYS A 183 12.54 8.53 5.00
N PHE A 184 12.94 7.35 4.49
CA PHE A 184 14.06 6.60 5.02
C PHE A 184 15.35 7.44 5.01
N SER A 185 15.64 8.12 3.91
CA SER A 185 16.83 8.99 3.79
C SER A 185 16.75 10.20 4.74
N LEU A 186 15.57 10.82 4.86
CA LEU A 186 15.36 11.95 5.76
C LEU A 186 15.41 11.57 7.25
N SER A 187 15.11 10.31 7.59
CA SER A 187 15.09 9.82 8.97
C SER A 187 16.43 10.00 9.69
N PHE A 188 17.55 9.95 8.95
CA PHE A 188 18.90 10.18 9.48
C PHE A 188 19.12 11.62 9.98
N CYS A 189 18.36 12.58 9.45
CA CYS A 189 18.46 14.01 9.76
C CYS A 189 17.20 14.56 10.49
N ALA A 190 16.25 13.69 10.83
CA ALA A 190 14.93 14.09 11.34
C ALA A 190 14.96 14.57 12.80
N ALA A 191 15.81 13.99 13.64
CA ALA A 191 15.95 14.36 15.05
C ALA A 191 17.03 15.43 15.24
N ARG A 192 16.78 16.41 16.11
CA ARG A 192 17.85 17.32 16.55
C ARG A 192 18.84 16.52 17.41
N VAL A 193 20.12 16.58 17.05
CA VAL A 193 21.19 16.14 17.96
C VAL A 193 21.32 17.22 19.02
N VAL A 194 20.79 16.97 20.22
CA VAL A 194 21.15 17.79 21.38
C VAL A 194 22.55 17.31 21.79
N PRO A 195 23.61 18.13 21.64
CA PRO A 195 24.90 17.78 22.22
C PRO A 195 24.72 17.56 23.72
N PRO A 196 25.39 16.59 24.35
CA PRO A 196 25.30 16.41 25.79
C PRO A 196 25.75 17.71 26.46
N GLU A 197 24.82 18.43 27.10
CA GLU A 197 25.17 19.47 28.05
C GLU A 197 25.87 18.80 29.22
N GLY A 198 27.19 19.01 29.34
CA GLY A 198 27.94 18.63 30.53
C GLY A 198 29.08 17.63 30.33
N SER A 199 29.96 17.83 29.35
CA SER A 199 31.40 17.62 29.66
C SER A 199 31.87 18.88 30.39
N PHE A 200 31.58 18.94 31.69
CA PHE A 200 32.15 19.95 32.57
C PHE A 200 33.65 19.65 32.64
N ARG A 201 34.45 20.64 32.23
CA ARG A 201 35.88 20.72 32.56
C ARG A 201 36.04 20.50 34.07
N ILE A 202 36.89 19.56 34.47
CA ILE A 202 38.04 19.65 35.40
C ILE A 202 38.70 18.27 35.42
#